data_AF-A0AAW4BJX6-F1
#
_entry.id   AF-A0AAW4BJX6-F1
#
_cell.length_a   1.000
_cell.length_b   1.000
_cell.length_c   1.000
_cell.angle_alpha   90.00
_cell.angle_beta   90.00
_cell.angle_gamma   90.00
#
_symmetry.space_group_name_H-M   'P 1'
#
loop_
_entity.id
_entity.type
_entity.pdbx_description
1 polymer ?
#
loop_
_entity_poly.entity_id
_entity_poly.type
_entity_poly.pdbx_seq_one_letter_code
_entity_poly.pdbx_strand_id
1 'polypeptide(L)' 'MLKIEIFPEDVRVATRTTKPKDDKPGRDIYEQDAYAYIGGKFPVQMKLQLEK' A
#
# COMPACT_ATOMS: atom_id res chain seq x y z
N MET A 1 15.38 -12.50 -0.16
CA MET A 1 14.71 -11.41 -0.91
C MET A 1 13.21 -11.58 -0.73
N LEU A 2 12.48 -10.55 -0.31
CA LEU A 2 11.02 -10.63 -0.13
C LEU A 2 10.34 -10.51 -1.49
N LYS A 3 9.52 -11.50 -1.87
CA LYS A 3 8.68 -11.40 -3.07
C LYS A 3 7.40 -10.62 -2.72
N ILE A 4 7.12 -9.59 -3.49
CA ILE A 4 5.88 -8.81 -3.46
C ILE A 4 5.25 -8.90 -4.85
N GLU A 5 3.94 -9.11 -4.91
CA GLU A 5 3.18 -9.23 -6.14
C GLU A 5 1.94 -8.36 -6.10
N ILE A 6 1.61 -7.76 -7.23
CA ILE A 6 0.37 -7.01 -7.44
C ILE A 6 -0.41 -7.79 -8.49
N PHE A 7 -1.58 -8.29 -8.12
CA PHE A 7 -2.42 -9.01 -9.08
C PHE A 7 -3.10 -8.02 -10.05
N PRO A 8 -3.43 -8.45 -11.29
CA PRO A 8 -4.07 -7.59 -12.29
C PRO A 8 -5.34 -6.88 -11.80
N GLU A 9 -6.13 -7.54 -10.96
CA GLU A 9 -7.38 -7.04 -10.39
C GLU A 9 -7.15 -5.90 -9.37
N ASP A 10 -5.93 -5.83 -8.81
CA ASP A 10 -5.51 -4.85 -7.82
C ASP A 10 -4.58 -3.78 -8.41
N VAL A 11 -4.49 -3.69 -9.75
CA VAL A 11 -3.82 -2.58 -10.45
C VAL A 11 -4.66 -1.31 -10.37
N ARG A 12 -4.61 -0.65 -9.21
CA ARG A 12 -5.29 0.62 -8.92
C ARG A 12 -4.58 1.35 -7.80
N VAL A 13 -4.57 2.68 -7.90
CA VAL A 13 -4.05 3.55 -6.84
C VAL A 13 -5.22 4.09 -6.03
N ALA A 14 -5.20 3.83 -4.73
CA ALA A 14 -6.08 4.45 -3.76
C ALA A 14 -5.40 5.68 -3.15
N THR A 15 -6.14 6.79 -3.08
CA THR A 15 -5.66 8.01 -2.40
C THR A 15 -6.34 8.13 -1.05
N ARG A 16 -5.54 8.23 0.00
CA ARG A 16 -5.98 8.49 1.36
C ARG A 16 -5.46 9.87 1.77
N THR A 17 -6.37 10.80 2.02
CA THR A 17 -6.01 12.09 2.61
C THR A 17 -6.00 11.96 4.13
N THR A 18 -4.84 12.22 4.73
CA THR A 18 -4.73 12.30 6.18
C THR A 18 -5.12 13.69 6.66
N LYS A 19 -5.89 13.75 7.75
CA LYS A 19 -6.22 15.03 8.38
C LYS A 19 -4.95 15.67 8.95
N PRO A 20 -4.85 17.01 8.92
CA PRO A 20 -3.83 17.72 9.68
C PRO A 20 -3.91 17.30 11.15
N LYS A 21 -2.75 17.04 11.75
CA LYS A 21 -2.64 16.73 13.18
C LYS A 21 -1.43 17.45 13.73
N ASP A 22 -1.61 18.10 14.87
CA ASP A 22 -0.62 18.99 15.48
C ASP A 22 -0.20 20.08 14.46
N ASP A 23 1.09 20.43 14.38
CA ASP A 23 1.64 21.40 13.43
C ASP A 23 1.95 20.81 12.04
N LYS A 24 1.48 19.59 11.73
CA LYS A 24 1.78 18.93 10.44
C LYS A 24 0.63 19.08 9.45
N PRO A 25 0.91 19.52 8.21
CA PRO A 25 -0.10 19.60 7.17
C PRO A 25 -0.66 18.20 6.87
N GLY A 26 -1.95 18.16 6.52
CA GLY A 26 -2.54 16.97 5.93
C GLY A 26 -1.77 16.58 4.67
N ARG A 27 -1.62 15.29 4.44
CA ARG A 27 -0.89 14.74 3.29
C ARG A 27 -1.72 13.68 2.59
N ASP A 28 -1.61 13.67 1.27
CA ASP A 28 -2.14 12.61 0.43
C ASP A 28 -1.15 11.45 0.44
N ILE A 29 -1.67 10.27 0.75
CA ILE A 29 -0.95 9.01 0.70
C ILE A 29 -1.53 8.23 -0.46
N TYR A 30 -0.67 7.83 -1.39
CA TYR A 30 -1.03 6.95 -2.49
C TYR A 30 -0.68 5.53 -2.08
N GLU A 31 -1.66 4.64 -2.11
CA GLU A 31 -1.51 3.26 -1.67
C GLU A 31 -2.10 2.31 -2.73
N GLN A 32 -1.58 1.09 -2.79
CA GLN A 32 -2.07 0.04 -3.67
C GLN A 32 -2.09 -1.29 -2.91
N ASP A 33 -3.04 -2.17 -3.26
CA ASP A 33 -3.08 -3.52 -2.72
C ASP A 33 -1.98 -4.39 -3.35
N ALA A 34 -1.19 -5.05 -2.51
CA ALA A 34 -0.11 -5.93 -2.89
C ALA A 34 -0.03 -7.13 -1.95
N TYR A 35 0.70 -8.17 -2.35
CA TYR A 35 0.72 -9.46 -1.66
C TYR A 35 2.16 -9.90 -1.40
N ALA A 36 2.51 -10.07 -0.12
CA ALA A 36 3.85 -10.43 0.32
C ALA A 36 3.97 -11.93 0.61
N TYR A 37 5.01 -12.56 0.08
CA TYR A 37 5.31 -13.97 0.29
C TYR A 37 6.24 -14.14 1.50
N ILE A 38 5.65 -14.29 2.69
CA ILE A 38 6.37 -14.35 3.98
C ILE A 38 6.52 -15.78 4.55
N GLY A 39 6.50 -16.81 3.69
CA GLY A 39 6.74 -18.21 4.09
C GLY A 39 5.50 -19.00 4.51
N GLY A 40 4.31 -18.40 4.44
CA GLY A 40 3.03 -19.11 4.58
C GLY A 40 2.62 -19.83 3.29
N LYS A 41 1.56 -20.65 3.38
CA LYS A 41 0.96 -21.34 2.23
C LYS A 41 0.40 -20.38 1.17
N PHE A 42 -0.03 -19.19 1.61
CA PHE A 42 -0.61 -18.15 0.77
C PHE A 42 0.10 -16.82 1.05
N PRO A 43 0.20 -15.92 0.05
CA PRO A 43 0.74 -14.60 0.28
C PRO A 43 -0.25 -13.76 1.10
N VAL A 44 0.28 -12.78 1.84
CA VAL A 44 -0.53 -11.93 2.73
C VAL A 44 -0.76 -10.59 2.07
N GLN A 45 -2.01 -10.14 2.05
CA GLN A 45 -2.37 -8.81 1.52
C GLN A 45 -1.81 -7.70 2.41
N MET A 46 -1.28 -6.65 1.77
CA MET A 46 -0.75 -5.45 2.40
C MET A 46 -1.05 -4.21 1.55
N LYS A 47 -1.00 -3.03 2.19
CA LYS A 47 -0.99 -1.74 1.49
C LYS A 47 0.45 -1.37 1.15
N LEU A 48 0.75 -1.23 -0.14
CA LEU A 48 2.00 -0.71 -0.64
C LEU A 48 1.85 0.80 -0.84
N GLN A 49 2.58 1.59 -0.06
CA GLN A 49 2.62 3.04 -0.26
C GLN A 49 3.49 3.36 -1.49
N LEU A 50 2.99 4.22 -2.36
CA LEU A 50 3.65 4.69 -3.57
C LEU A 50 4.25 6.08 -3.32
N GLU A 51 5.46 6.30 -3.83
CA GLU A 51 6.01 7.64 -3.97
C GLU A 51 5.42 8.31 -5.23
N LYS A 52 5.17 9.61 -5.14
CA LYS A 52 4.69 10.43 -6.25
C LYS A 52 5.80 11.32 -6.76
#